data_AF-A0A933GK67-F1
#
_entry.id   AF-A0A933GK67-F1
#
_cell.length_a   1.000
_cell.length_b   1.000
_cell.length_c   1.000
_cell.angle_alpha   90.00
_cell.angle_beta   90.00
_cell.angle_gamma   90.00
#
_symmetry.space_group_name_H-M   'P 1'
#
loop_
_entity.id
_entity.type
_entity.pdbx_description
1 polymer ?
#
loop_
_entity_poly.entity_id
_entity_poly.type
_entity_poly.pdbx_seq_one_letter_code
_entity_poly.pdbx_strand_id
1 'polypeptide(L)'
;TEFLKDIDMKPVYIITGTPGQKFEERARALVGDARPEARVHAAGDLFLMHQLIKNNPVDLLIGNTYGKYIARAEDIPFVRFGFPILDRIGHQYFPSVGYRGGMRLLEKILEALLDRQDRDAPEERFELVM
;
A
#
# COMPACT_ATOMS: atom_id res chain seq x y z
N THR A 1 8.53 -0.58 -3.42
CA THR A 1 8.49 -2.06 -3.46
C THR A 1 9.71 -2.64 -2.78
N GLU A 2 10.93 -2.17 -3.09
CA GLU A 2 12.16 -2.54 -2.37
C GLU A 2 12.05 -2.30 -0.86
N PHE A 3 11.66 -1.09 -0.43
CA PHE A 3 11.43 -0.80 0.99
C PHE A 3 10.46 -1.77 1.67
N LEU A 4 9.39 -2.20 0.99
CA LEU A 4 8.41 -3.15 1.53
C LEU A 4 9.01 -4.55 1.67
N LYS A 5 9.91 -4.94 0.76
CA LYS A 5 10.65 -6.19 0.84
C LYS A 5 11.62 -6.19 2.03
N ASP A 6 12.29 -5.07 2.30
CA ASP A 6 13.25 -4.94 3.40
C ASP A 6 12.58 -5.08 4.78
N ILE A 7 11.31 -4.68 4.90
CA ILE A 7 10.47 -4.86 6.11
C ILE A 7 9.64 -6.15 6.08
N ASP A 8 9.96 -7.10 5.18
CA ASP A 8 9.30 -8.39 4.97
C ASP A 8 7.79 -8.34 4.62
N MET A 9 7.31 -7.21 4.11
CA MET A 9 5.94 -7.12 3.59
C MET A 9 5.79 -7.83 2.23
N LYS A 10 4.54 -8.18 1.89
CA LYS A 10 4.14 -8.87 0.66
C LYS A 10 3.52 -7.91 -0.36
N PRO A 11 4.28 -7.33 -1.30
CA PRO A 11 3.69 -6.53 -2.38
C PRO A 11 3.04 -7.45 -3.43
N VAL A 12 1.77 -7.79 -3.23
CA VAL A 12 1.00 -8.69 -4.12
C VAL A 12 0.59 -7.99 -5.43
N TYR A 13 0.18 -6.72 -5.35
CA TYR A 13 -0.26 -5.94 -6.50
C TYR A 13 0.63 -4.72 -6.71
N ILE A 14 1.29 -4.65 -7.87
CA ILE A 14 2.11 -3.51 -8.26
C ILE A 14 1.57 -3.01 -9.59
N ILE A 15 0.83 -1.90 -9.56
CA ILE A 15 0.14 -1.37 -10.73
C ILE A 15 0.61 0.05 -10.98
N THR A 16 0.87 0.35 -12.25
CA THR A 16 1.12 1.71 -12.72
C THR A 16 0.25 2.02 -13.92
N GLY A 17 -0.31 3.24 -13.95
CA GLY A 17 -1.10 3.71 -15.09
C GLY A 17 -0.25 4.14 -16.28
N THR A 18 1.06 4.29 -16.11
CA THR A 18 1.97 4.65 -17.20
C THR A 18 2.40 3.39 -17.96
N PRO A 19 2.29 3.35 -19.30
CA PRO A 19 2.77 2.22 -20.08
C PRO A 19 4.30 2.15 -20.05
N GLY A 20 4.85 0.95 -19.90
CA GLY A 20 6.29 0.73 -20.00
C GLY A 20 6.74 -0.67 -19.59
N GLN A 21 7.26 -1.44 -20.56
CA GLN A 21 7.78 -2.80 -20.32
C GLN A 21 8.96 -2.83 -19.34
N LYS A 22 9.85 -1.83 -19.41
CA LYS A 22 10.99 -1.68 -18.49
C LYS A 22 10.58 -1.63 -17.02
N PHE A 23 9.40 -1.08 -16.73
CA PHE A 23 8.89 -1.04 -15.36
C PHE A 23 8.52 -2.44 -14.88
N GLU A 24 7.81 -3.21 -15.70
CA GLU A 24 7.40 -4.58 -15.34
C GLU A 24 8.61 -5.47 -15.10
N GLU A 25 9.61 -5.42 -15.99
CA GLU A 25 10.86 -6.18 -15.85
C GLU A 25 11.57 -5.84 -14.55
N ARG A 26 11.76 -4.54 -14.26
CA ARG A 26 12.44 -4.09 -13.03
C ARG A 26 11.66 -4.42 -11.77
N ALA A 27 10.33 -4.22 -11.79
CA ALA A 27 9.48 -4.52 -10.65
C ALA A 27 9.44 -6.03 -10.36
N ARG A 28 9.37 -6.88 -11.39
CA ARG A 28 9.48 -8.34 -11.24
C ARG A 28 10.85 -8.73 -10.71
N ALA A 29 11.93 -8.15 -11.22
CA ALA A 29 13.28 -8.42 -10.72
C ALA A 29 13.46 -8.05 -9.23
N LEU A 30 12.85 -6.94 -8.78
CA LEU A 30 12.90 -6.51 -7.38
C LEU A 30 12.12 -7.43 -6.44
N VAL A 31 10.93 -7.86 -6.87
CA VAL A 31 10.12 -8.84 -6.13
C VAL A 31 10.85 -10.20 -6.09
N GLY A 32 11.50 -10.58 -7.19
CA GLY A 32 12.26 -11.83 -7.33
C GLY A 32 11.38 -13.08 -7.31
N ASP A 33 12.00 -14.25 -7.42
CA ASP A 33 11.33 -15.57 -7.37
C ASP A 33 10.70 -15.89 -6.00
N ALA A 34 10.88 -15.01 -5.01
CA ALA A 34 10.38 -15.21 -3.65
C ALA A 34 8.84 -15.13 -3.54
N ARG A 35 8.14 -14.58 -4.54
CA ARG A 35 6.68 -14.34 -4.51
C ARG A 35 6.05 -14.50 -5.91
N PRO A 36 5.84 -15.73 -6.43
CA PRO A 36 5.23 -15.97 -7.75
C PRO A 36 3.79 -15.45 -7.89
N GLU A 37 3.12 -15.16 -6.78
CA GLU A 37 1.78 -14.58 -6.74
C GLU A 37 1.72 -13.07 -7.03
N ALA A 38 2.87 -12.38 -7.07
CA ALA A 38 2.91 -10.94 -7.29
C ALA A 38 2.51 -10.57 -8.74
N ARG A 39 1.40 -9.85 -8.88
CA ARG A 39 0.93 -9.36 -10.19
C ARG A 39 1.43 -7.94 -10.41
N VAL A 40 2.34 -7.81 -11.38
CA VAL A 40 2.87 -6.53 -11.86
C VAL A 40 2.19 -6.19 -13.17
N HIS A 41 1.50 -5.05 -13.21
CA HIS A 41 0.81 -4.55 -14.40
C HIS A 41 1.24 -3.11 -14.71
N ALA A 42 1.85 -2.90 -15.88
CA ALA A 42 1.97 -1.57 -16.47
C ALA A 42 0.73 -1.23 -17.30
N ALA A 43 0.43 0.06 -17.42
CA ALA A 43 -0.81 0.57 -18.02
C ALA A 43 -2.11 0.01 -17.38
N GLY A 44 -2.06 -0.38 -16.10
CA GLY A 44 -3.23 -0.80 -15.35
C GLY A 44 -3.94 0.40 -14.71
N ASP A 45 -5.27 0.35 -14.67
CA ASP A 45 -6.10 1.36 -14.04
C ASP A 45 -6.54 0.96 -12.63
N LEU A 46 -7.23 1.88 -11.94
CA LEU A 46 -7.78 1.62 -10.60
C LEU A 46 -8.92 0.60 -10.62
N PHE A 47 -9.61 0.45 -11.75
CA PHE A 47 -10.67 -0.52 -11.89
C PHE A 47 -10.12 -1.95 -11.92
N LEU A 48 -9.06 -2.20 -12.69
CA LEU A 48 -8.31 -3.45 -12.69
C LEU A 48 -7.79 -3.75 -11.28
N MET A 49 -7.21 -2.76 -10.61
CA MET A 49 -6.76 -2.91 -9.22
C MET A 49 -7.88 -3.37 -8.30
N HIS A 50 -9.06 -2.75 -8.42
CA HIS A 50 -10.23 -3.12 -7.61
C HIS A 50 -10.69 -4.55 -7.90
N GLN A 51 -10.73 -4.95 -9.18
CA GLN A 51 -11.07 -6.33 -9.57
C GLN A 51 -10.09 -7.36 -8.99
N LEU A 52 -8.80 -7.04 -8.98
CA LEU A 52 -7.76 -7.91 -8.42
C LEU A 52 -7.93 -8.08 -6.92
N ILE A 53 -8.13 -6.98 -6.19
CA ILE A 53 -8.36 -6.97 -4.74
C ILE A 53 -9.62 -7.75 -4.36
N LYS A 54 -10.69 -7.67 -5.16
CA LYS A 54 -11.92 -8.46 -4.93
C LYS A 54 -11.69 -9.97 -5.03
N ASN A 55 -10.85 -10.40 -5.96
CA ASN A 55 -10.58 -11.82 -6.15
C ASN A 55 -9.66 -12.39 -5.06
N ASN A 56 -8.67 -11.60 -4.64
CA ASN A 56 -7.74 -11.95 -3.58
C ASN A 56 -7.50 -10.69 -2.71
N PRO A 57 -8.08 -10.63 -1.50
CA PRO A 57 -8.00 -9.46 -0.65
C PRO A 57 -6.58 -9.20 -0.17
N VAL A 58 -6.32 -7.94 0.18
CA VAL A 58 -5.02 -7.47 0.71
C VAL A 58 -5.21 -6.80 2.06
N ASP A 59 -4.18 -6.85 2.90
CA ASP A 59 -4.23 -6.30 4.26
C ASP A 59 -4.09 -4.77 4.28
N LEU A 60 -3.40 -4.20 3.28
CA LEU A 60 -3.07 -2.79 3.20
C LEU A 60 -3.10 -2.29 1.75
N LEU A 61 -3.70 -1.13 1.53
CA LEU A 61 -3.64 -0.42 0.26
C LEU A 61 -2.76 0.83 0.39
N ILE A 62 -1.77 0.98 -0.49
CA ILE A 62 -0.93 2.17 -0.59
C ILE A 62 -1.19 2.87 -1.92
N GLY A 63 -1.53 4.15 -1.90
CA GLY A 63 -1.76 4.89 -3.14
C GLY A 63 -2.17 6.34 -2.98
N ASN A 64 -2.78 6.88 -4.04
CA ASN A 64 -3.26 8.24 -4.11
C ASN A 64 -4.74 8.37 -3.69
N THR A 65 -5.27 9.59 -3.65
CA THR A 65 -6.63 9.88 -3.13
C THR A 65 -7.73 8.99 -3.72
N TYR A 66 -7.61 8.58 -4.98
CA TYR A 66 -8.62 7.79 -5.65
C TYR A 66 -8.77 6.38 -5.04
N GLY A 67 -7.70 5.84 -4.44
CA GLY A 67 -7.72 4.57 -3.70
C GLY A 67 -8.69 4.57 -2.51
N LYS A 68 -9.13 5.74 -2.02
CA LYS A 68 -10.10 5.83 -0.91
C LYS A 68 -11.43 5.12 -1.20
N TYR A 69 -11.86 5.08 -2.46
CA TYR A 69 -13.12 4.44 -2.84
C TYR A 69 -13.00 2.92 -2.76
N ILE A 70 -11.86 2.38 -3.21
CA ILE A 70 -11.55 0.95 -3.13
C ILE A 70 -11.40 0.54 -1.67
N ALA A 71 -10.61 1.29 -0.89
CA ALA A 71 -10.42 1.05 0.53
C ALA A 71 -11.72 1.01 1.33
N ARG A 72 -12.66 1.92 1.03
CA ARG A 72 -13.99 1.94 1.67
C ARG A 72 -14.86 0.76 1.23
N ALA A 73 -14.79 0.38 -0.05
CA ALA A 73 -15.63 -0.70 -0.57
C ALA A 73 -15.21 -2.08 -0.03
N GLU A 74 -13.91 -2.30 0.14
CA GLU A 74 -13.35 -3.60 0.55
C GLU A 74 -12.96 -3.66 2.04
N ASP A 75 -13.21 -2.60 2.81
CA ASP A 75 -12.78 -2.41 4.22
C ASP A 75 -11.29 -2.73 4.46
N ILE A 76 -10.43 -2.00 3.75
CA ILE A 76 -8.97 -2.16 3.83
C ILE A 76 -8.33 -0.86 4.33
N PRO A 77 -7.39 -0.93 5.29
CA PRO A 77 -6.53 0.18 5.70
C PRO A 77 -5.86 0.84 4.50
N PHE A 78 -5.89 2.16 4.49
CA PHE A 78 -5.45 2.95 3.35
C PHE A 78 -4.39 3.98 3.71
N VAL A 79 -3.16 3.70 3.26
CA VAL A 79 -2.02 4.59 3.40
C VAL A 79 -1.92 5.48 2.18
N ARG A 80 -2.12 6.78 2.39
CA ARG A 80 -1.97 7.80 1.36
C ARG A 80 -0.49 8.11 1.16
N PHE A 81 0.07 7.57 0.10
CA PHE A 81 1.45 7.81 -0.30
C PHE A 81 1.55 7.82 -1.82
N GLY A 82 1.91 8.97 -2.37
CA GLY A 82 1.97 9.20 -3.81
C GLY A 82 1.24 10.48 -4.21
N PHE A 83 0.86 10.56 -5.49
CA PHE A 83 0.23 11.74 -6.07
C PHE A 83 -0.99 11.35 -6.92
N PRO A 84 -2.10 12.12 -6.91
CA PRO A 84 -2.37 13.28 -6.05
C PRO A 84 -3.00 12.89 -4.69
N ILE A 85 -2.65 13.61 -3.62
CA ILE A 85 -3.35 13.57 -2.32
C ILE A 85 -4.15 14.87 -2.17
N LEU A 86 -5.46 14.79 -2.34
CA LEU A 86 -6.37 15.94 -2.39
C LEU A 86 -7.21 16.08 -1.11
N ASP A 87 -7.37 14.99 -0.36
CA ASP A 87 -8.26 14.92 0.81
C ASP A 87 -7.53 15.16 2.15
N ARG A 88 -6.21 15.41 2.13
CA ARG A 88 -5.38 15.67 3.32
C ARG A 88 -4.43 16.82 3.05
N ILE A 89 -4.42 17.79 3.96
CA ILE A 89 -3.60 19.02 3.83
C ILE A 89 -2.22 18.78 4.46
N GLY A 90 -1.19 19.39 3.89
CA GLY A 90 0.16 19.44 4.48
C GLY A 90 1.06 18.23 4.23
N HIS A 91 0.56 17.15 3.62
CA HIS A 91 1.38 15.96 3.30
C HIS A 91 2.57 16.28 2.37
N GLN A 92 2.44 17.30 1.52
CA GLN A 92 3.47 17.75 0.57
C GLN A 92 4.72 18.33 1.24
N TYR A 93 4.64 18.78 2.50
CA TYR A 93 5.78 19.34 3.22
C TYR A 93 6.71 18.29 3.82
N PHE A 94 6.24 17.04 3.90
CA PHE A 94 7.01 15.97 4.52
C PHE A 94 7.82 15.21 3.46
N PRO A 95 9.07 14.83 3.79
CA PRO A 95 9.91 14.09 2.86
C PRO A 95 9.37 12.68 2.62
N SER A 96 9.44 12.23 1.36
CA SER A 96 9.13 10.85 0.96
C SER A 96 10.37 10.02 0.63
N VAL A 97 11.55 10.65 0.57
CA VAL A 97 12.82 10.04 0.15
C VAL A 97 13.86 10.05 1.27
N GLY A 98 14.86 9.17 1.14
CA GLY A 98 15.92 8.96 2.13
C GLY A 98 15.43 8.35 3.44
N TYR A 99 16.30 8.29 4.45
CA TYR A 99 15.97 7.68 5.74
C TYR A 99 14.78 8.35 6.44
N ARG A 100 14.67 9.68 6.36
CA ARG A 100 13.52 10.41 6.93
C ARG A 100 12.21 10.04 6.25
N GLY A 101 12.21 9.90 4.91
CA GLY A 101 11.02 9.49 4.16
C GLY A 101 10.65 8.03 4.42
N GLY A 102 11.64 7.14 4.49
CA GLY A 102 11.43 5.72 4.82
C GLY A 102 10.82 5.55 6.21
N MET A 103 11.37 6.22 7.23
CA MET A 103 10.81 6.22 8.59
C MET A 103 9.37 6.74 8.62
N ARG A 104 9.08 7.81 7.88
CA ARG A 104 7.72 8.36 7.80
C ARG A 104 6.73 7.44 7.09
N LEU A 105 7.18 6.72 6.06
CA LEU A 105 6.36 5.70 5.40
C LEU A 105 6.09 4.53 6.35
N LEU A 106 7.10 4.07 7.08
CA LEU A 106 6.96 3.01 8.07
C LEU A 106 5.95 3.37 9.17
N GLU A 107 6.11 4.57 9.75
CA GLU A 107 5.19 5.11 10.75
C GLU A 107 3.75 5.09 10.24
N LYS A 108 3.50 5.56 9.01
CA LYS A 108 2.16 5.56 8.40
C LYS A 108 1.58 4.17 8.16
N ILE A 109 2.43 3.21 7.83
CA ILE A 109 2.02 1.81 7.64
C ILE A 109 1.62 1.22 8.99
N LEU A 110 2.44 1.43 10.02
CA LEU A 110 2.18 0.95 11.38
C LEU A 110 0.91 1.56 11.96
N GLU A 111 0.75 2.90 11.89
CA GLU A 111 -0.47 3.60 12.33
C GLU A 111 -1.71 2.96 11.68
N ALA A 112 -1.69 2.76 10.36
CA ALA A 112 -2.84 2.20 9.65
C ALA A 112 -3.18 0.75 10.04
N LEU A 113 -2.19 -0.06 10.41
CA LEU A 113 -2.38 -1.45 10.84
C LEU A 113 -2.85 -1.52 12.29
N LEU A 114 -2.22 -0.75 13.18
CA LEU A 114 -2.58 -0.71 14.61
C LEU A 114 -3.96 -0.09 14.81
N ASP A 115 -4.30 0.98 14.07
CA ASP A 115 -5.65 1.56 14.10
C ASP A 115 -6.73 0.55 13.69
N ARG A 116 -6.42 -0.35 12.73
CA ARG A 116 -7.34 -1.44 12.36
C ARG A 116 -7.43 -2.49 13.46
N GLN A 117 -6.31 -2.86 14.04
CA GLN A 117 -6.27 -3.83 15.13
C GLN A 117 -7.09 -3.36 16.32
N ASP A 118 -6.93 -2.10 16.74
CA ASP A 118 -7.70 -1.50 17.84
C ASP A 118 -9.19 -1.40 17.52
N ARG A 119 -9.54 -1.07 16.27
CA ARG A 119 -10.94 -1.01 15.81
C ARG A 119 -11.63 -2.37 15.82
N ASP A 120 -10.90 -3.42 15.43
CA ASP A 120 -11.42 -4.77 15.27
C ASP A 120 -11.26 -5.61 16.57
N ALA A 121 -10.56 -5.09 17.59
CA ALA A 121 -10.31 -5.78 18.85
C ALA A 121 -11.56 -5.90 19.73
N PRO A 122 -11.86 -7.09 20.28
CA PRO A 122 -12.89 -7.23 21.31
C PRO A 122 -12.42 -6.57 22.61
N GLU A 123 -13.36 -6.12 23.44
CA GLU A 123 -13.09 -5.41 24.70
C GLU A 123 -12.11 -6.16 25.63
N GLU A 124 -12.17 -7.49 25.61
CA GLU A 124 -11.31 -8.39 26.39
C GLU A 124 -9.83 -8.36 25.98
N ARG A 125 -9.55 -7.99 24.72
CA ARG A 125 -8.20 -7.98 24.11
C ARG A 125 -7.74 -6.57 23.75
N PHE A 126 -8.45 -5.56 24.23
CA PHE A 126 -8.07 -4.17 24.01
C PHE A 126 -6.93 -3.82 24.98
N GLU A 127 -5.70 -3.89 24.47
CA GLU A 127 -4.48 -3.69 25.26
C GLU A 127 -4.06 -2.22 25.27
N LEU A 128 -3.59 -1.72 26.42
CA LEU A 128 -3.05 -0.36 26.53
C LEU A 128 -1.69 -0.23 25.83
N VAL A 129 -0.94 -1.32 25.74
CA VAL A 129 0.38 -1.41 25.09
C VAL A 129 0.39 -2.70 24.29
N MET A 130 0.55 -2.57 22.97
CA MET A 130 0.72 -3.67 22.02
C MET A 130 2.18 -4.11 21.87
#